data_AF-A0A5M8P2Y8-F1
#
_entry.id   AF-A0A5M8P2Y8-F1
#
_cell.length_a   1.000
_cell.length_b   1.000
_cell.length_c   1.000
_cell.angle_alpha   90.00
_cell.angle_beta   90.00
_cell.angle_gamma   90.00
#
_symmetry.space_group_name_H-M   'P 1'
#
loop_
_entity.id
_entity.type
_entity.pdbx_description
1 polymer ?
#
loop_
_entity_poly.entity_id
_entity_poly.type
_entity_poly.pdbx_seq_one_letter_code
_entity_poly.pdbx_strand_id
1 'polypeptide(L)'
;MNEQKKKPRRSIPFVKYYLELSYLFSPEESRFIMHMTDIEFLKKSGYQTGWSKKEYVKRMGLSEYSFDKSVERLQKMGLLSRTHNSLGNKVFYSFNMDLYNRLVEILSVTCDIDKLIAFCNANFIEQSRSIESITGQEINDLGTCNGKKKIHPTALHSF
;
A
#
# COMPACT_ATOMS: atom_id res chain seq x y z
N MET A 1 19.71 31.93 -32.88
CA MET A 1 18.37 31.51 -32.40
C MET A 1 18.56 30.15 -31.72
N ASN A 2 18.61 30.10 -30.38
CA ASN A 2 18.86 28.87 -29.63
C ASN A 2 17.52 28.34 -29.11
N GLU A 3 17.05 27.23 -29.69
CA GLU A 3 15.91 26.49 -29.14
C GLU A 3 16.31 25.87 -27.80
N GLN A 4 15.90 26.51 -26.71
CA GLN A 4 15.91 25.89 -25.40
C GLN A 4 14.95 24.71 -25.44
N LYS A 5 15.49 23.49 -25.49
CA LYS A 5 14.73 22.24 -25.29
C LYS A 5 13.93 22.39 -23.99
N LYS A 6 12.61 22.57 -24.09
CA LYS A 6 11.69 22.58 -22.94
C LYS A 6 11.95 21.30 -22.14
N LYS A 7 12.47 21.44 -20.92
CA LYS A 7 12.52 20.33 -19.96
C LYS A 7 11.10 19.74 -19.89
N PRO A 8 10.93 18.43 -20.11
CA PRO A 8 9.61 17.82 -19.99
C PRO A 8 9.08 18.14 -18.58
N ARG A 9 7.85 18.65 -18.50
CA ARG A 9 7.21 18.92 -17.21
C ARG A 9 7.26 17.62 -16.40
N ARG A 10 7.77 17.69 -15.18
CA ARG A 10 7.79 16.55 -14.27
C ARG A 10 6.34 16.11 -14.08
N SER A 11 5.98 14.98 -14.67
CA SER A 11 4.72 14.29 -14.38
C SER A 11 4.76 13.92 -12.90
N ILE A 12 3.94 14.58 -12.09
CA ILE A 12 3.74 14.18 -10.69
C ILE A 12 2.68 13.08 -10.74
N PRO A 13 3.02 11.83 -10.37
CA PRO A 13 2.04 10.77 -10.36
C PRO A 13 1.00 11.05 -9.28
N PHE A 14 -0.27 10.88 -9.66
CA PHE A 14 -1.37 10.87 -8.71
C PHE A 14 -1.38 9.51 -7.99
N VAL A 15 -1.19 9.52 -6.67
CA VAL A 15 -1.29 8.32 -5.84
C VAL A 15 -2.64 8.36 -5.13
N LYS A 16 -3.52 7.41 -5.49
CA LYS A 16 -4.80 7.24 -4.81
C LYS A 16 -4.56 6.65 -3.43
N TYR A 17 -5.10 7.28 -2.39
CA TYR A 17 -5.07 6.78 -1.02
C TYR A 17 -6.52 6.60 -0.53
N TYR A 18 -6.85 5.36 -0.13
CA TYR A 18 -8.16 5.01 0.40
C TYR A 18 -8.20 5.35 1.89
N LEU A 19 -9.25 6.06 2.34
CA LEU A 19 -9.35 6.52 3.72
C LEU A 19 -9.34 5.33 4.69
N GLU A 20 -9.90 4.21 4.29
CA GLU A 20 -10.01 2.97 5.07
C GLU A 20 -8.65 2.37 5.44
N LEU A 21 -7.60 2.67 4.67
CA LEU A 21 -6.22 2.29 5.02
C LEU A 21 -5.76 2.95 6.32
N SER A 22 -6.29 4.12 6.67
CA SER A 22 -5.93 4.83 7.91
C SER A 22 -6.45 4.15 9.18
N TYR A 23 -7.44 3.24 9.05
CA TYR A 23 -7.91 2.41 10.15
C TYR A 23 -6.98 1.23 10.44
N LEU A 24 -6.09 0.89 9.51
CA LEU A 24 -5.20 -0.26 9.60
C LEU A 24 -3.72 0.14 9.74
N PHE A 25 -3.30 1.24 9.12
CA PHE A 25 -1.92 1.68 9.05
C PHE A 25 -1.69 2.96 9.84
N SER A 26 -0.55 3.04 10.51
CA SER A 26 -0.11 4.30 11.13
C SER A 26 0.14 5.39 10.07
N PRO A 27 0.24 6.68 10.45
CA PRO A 27 0.62 7.74 9.52
C PRO A 27 1.96 7.49 8.80
N GLU A 28 2.94 6.90 9.50
CA GLU A 28 4.24 6.52 8.94
C GLU A 28 4.11 5.39 7.91
N GLU A 29 3.35 4.35 8.25
CA GLU A 29 3.09 3.20 7.36
C GLU A 29 2.30 3.64 6.13
N SER A 30 1.31 4.51 6.31
CA SER A 30 0.52 5.11 5.22
C SER A 30 1.40 5.90 4.27
N ARG A 31 2.33 6.71 4.80
CA ARG A 31 3.32 7.42 3.99
C ARG A 31 4.25 6.46 3.26
N PHE A 32 4.72 5.42 3.94
CA PHE A 32 5.55 4.38 3.33
C PHE A 32 4.83 3.75 2.13
N ILE A 33 3.58 3.34 2.29
CA ILE A 33 2.74 2.75 1.24
C ILE A 33 2.61 3.72 0.06
N MET A 34 2.24 4.98 0.29
CA MET A 34 2.12 5.98 -0.79
C MET A 34 3.40 6.11 -1.61
N HIS A 35 4.56 6.17 -0.95
CA HIS A 35 5.85 6.22 -1.64
C HIS A 35 6.17 4.92 -2.39
N MET A 36 5.83 3.76 -1.83
CA MET A 36 6.06 2.50 -2.52
C MET A 36 5.17 2.35 -3.75
N THR A 37 3.91 2.80 -3.70
CA THR A 37 3.02 2.84 -4.86
C THR A 37 3.56 3.75 -5.96
N ASP A 38 4.04 4.95 -5.60
CA ASP A 38 4.73 5.86 -6.54
C ASP A 38 5.96 5.19 -7.17
N ILE A 39 6.78 4.54 -6.37
CA ILE A 39 7.98 3.85 -6.84
C ILE A 39 7.66 2.72 -7.82
N GLU A 40 6.62 1.92 -7.57
CA GLU A 40 6.20 0.89 -8.53
C GLU A 40 5.66 1.51 -9.83
N PHE A 41 4.95 2.63 -9.75
CA PHE A 41 4.54 3.38 -10.94
C PHE A 41 5.74 3.88 -11.76
N LEU A 42 6.74 4.45 -11.09
CA LEU A 42 7.98 4.92 -11.70
C LEU A 42 8.77 3.77 -12.33
N LYS A 43 8.88 2.63 -11.66
CA LYS A 43 9.52 1.41 -12.21
C LYS A 43 8.83 0.95 -13.49
N LYS A 44 7.49 0.85 -13.48
CA LYS A 44 6.68 0.49 -14.66
C LYS A 44 6.86 1.48 -15.81
N SER A 45 7.17 2.73 -15.50
CA SER A 45 7.44 3.80 -16.47
C SER A 45 8.92 3.84 -16.93
N GLY A 46 9.75 2.88 -16.54
CA GLY A 46 11.15 2.76 -16.95
C GLY A 46 12.15 3.61 -16.15
N TYR A 47 11.72 4.25 -15.05
CA TYR A 47 12.63 5.03 -14.21
C TYR A 47 13.45 4.14 -13.27
N GLN A 48 14.71 4.53 -13.03
CA GLN A 48 15.56 3.87 -12.04
C GLN A 48 15.17 4.28 -10.62
N THR A 49 14.74 3.31 -9.80
CA THR A 49 14.29 3.55 -8.41
C THR A 49 15.13 2.81 -7.35
N GLY A 50 16.32 2.32 -7.72
CA GLY A 50 17.20 1.57 -6.84
C GLY A 50 17.97 2.45 -5.85
N TRP A 51 17.27 2.97 -4.83
CA TRP A 51 17.83 3.85 -3.79
C TRP A 51 18.41 3.05 -2.61
N SER A 52 19.31 3.67 -1.84
CA SER A 52 19.80 3.11 -0.59
C SER A 52 18.76 3.26 0.53
N LYS A 53 18.84 2.47 1.60
CA LYS A 53 17.97 2.63 2.78
C LYS A 53 17.98 4.08 3.30
N LYS A 54 19.16 4.69 3.43
CA LYS A 54 19.29 6.10 3.88
C LYS A 54 18.52 7.06 2.99
N GLU A 55 18.54 6.84 1.68
CA GLU A 55 17.82 7.68 0.71
C GLU A 55 16.30 7.46 0.81
N TYR A 56 15.84 6.22 0.99
CA TYR A 56 14.43 5.93 1.27
C TYR A 56 13.94 6.64 2.53
N VAL A 57 14.64 6.45 3.65
CA VAL A 57 14.34 7.09 4.95
C VAL A 57 14.23 8.60 4.80
N LYS A 58 15.24 9.21 4.15
CA LYS A 58 15.27 10.67 3.88
C LYS A 58 14.11 11.13 3.01
N ARG A 59 13.82 10.43 1.90
CA ARG A 59 12.76 10.82 0.95
C ARG A 59 11.36 10.68 1.52
N MET A 60 11.13 9.64 2.31
CA MET A 60 9.87 9.42 3.01
C MET A 60 9.76 10.34 4.25
N GLY A 61 10.86 10.94 4.72
CA GLY A 61 10.87 11.75 5.93
C GLY A 61 10.48 10.93 7.17
N LEU A 62 10.99 9.69 7.25
CA LEU A 62 10.79 8.78 8.37
C LEU A 62 12.05 8.71 9.24
N SER A 63 11.90 8.26 10.48
CA SER A 63 13.06 7.80 11.25
C SER A 63 13.50 6.41 10.74
N GLU A 64 14.76 6.01 10.99
CA GLU A 64 15.20 4.65 10.63
C GLU A 64 14.36 3.59 11.35
N TYR A 65 13.99 3.83 12.61
CA TYR A 65 13.12 2.95 13.39
C TYR A 65 11.73 2.79 12.76
N SER A 66 11.06 3.90 12.43
CA SER A 66 9.73 3.87 11.80
C SER A 66 9.77 3.22 10.42
N PHE A 67 10.85 3.45 9.67
CA PHE A 67 11.09 2.80 8.38
C PHE A 67 11.21 1.28 8.52
N ASP A 68 12.08 0.81 9.43
CA ASP A 68 12.28 -0.63 9.65
C ASP A 68 11.02 -1.32 10.17
N LYS A 69 10.29 -0.69 11.08
CA LYS A 69 8.99 -1.18 11.57
C LYS A 69 7.97 -1.30 10.43
N SER A 70 7.92 -0.30 9.54
CA SER A 70 7.04 -0.34 8.36
C SER A 70 7.43 -1.47 7.42
N VAL A 71 8.74 -1.64 7.15
CA VAL A 71 9.26 -2.74 6.33
C VAL A 71 8.83 -4.09 6.91
N GLU A 72 9.09 -4.32 8.20
CA GLU A 72 8.77 -5.60 8.85
C GLU A 72 7.27 -5.92 8.77
N ARG A 73 6.41 -4.96 9.12
CA ARG A 73 4.96 -5.14 9.10
C ARG A 73 4.43 -5.40 7.70
N LEU A 74 4.86 -4.61 6.72
CA LEU A 74 4.43 -4.77 5.33
C LEU A 74 4.95 -6.07 4.72
N GLN A 75 6.13 -6.55 5.12
CA GLN A 75 6.62 -7.88 4.74
C GLN A 75 5.74 -9.00 5.33
N LYS A 76 5.39 -8.92 6.63
CA LYS A 76 4.49 -9.89 7.29
C LYS A 76 3.12 -9.97 6.62
N MET A 77 2.59 -8.82 6.20
CA MET A 77 1.31 -8.76 5.47
C MET A 77 1.40 -9.24 4.01
N GLY A 78 2.60 -9.42 3.47
CA GLY A 78 2.86 -9.78 2.08
C GLY A 78 2.90 -8.61 1.09
N LEU A 79 2.75 -7.37 1.57
CA LEU A 79 2.75 -6.16 0.73
C LEU A 79 4.13 -5.77 0.21
N LEU A 80 5.18 -6.15 0.92
CA LEU A 80 6.55 -5.75 0.60
C LEU A 80 7.44 -6.99 0.50
N SER A 81 8.29 -7.03 -0.52
CA SER A 81 9.42 -7.95 -0.57
C SER A 81 10.73 -7.17 -0.50
N ARG A 82 11.73 -7.77 0.16
CA ARG A 82 13.07 -7.23 0.31
C ARG A 82 14.05 -8.20 -0.35
N THR A 83 14.76 -7.75 -1.37
CA THR A 83 15.79 -8.54 -2.04
C THR A 83 17.14 -7.83 -1.93
N HIS A 84 18.21 -8.58 -2.18
CA HIS A 84 19.58 -8.06 -2.19
C HIS A 84 20.17 -8.24 -3.59
N ASN A 85 21.12 -7.39 -3.98
CA ASN A 85 21.96 -7.70 -5.14
C ASN A 85 22.84 -8.94 -4.85
N SER A 86 23.48 -9.47 -5.90
CA SER A 86 24.39 -10.62 -5.83
C SER A 86 25.54 -10.45 -4.83
N LEU A 87 25.94 -9.20 -4.53
CA LEU A 87 26.99 -8.87 -3.57
C LEU A 87 26.48 -8.65 -2.14
N GLY A 88 25.16 -8.75 -1.90
CA GLY A 88 24.53 -8.56 -0.59
C GLY A 88 24.47 -7.11 -0.07
N ASN A 89 25.22 -6.19 -0.67
CA ASN A 89 25.43 -4.84 -0.17
C ASN A 89 24.38 -3.80 -0.61
N LYS A 90 23.47 -4.16 -1.52
CA LYS A 90 22.36 -3.30 -1.94
C LYS A 90 21.03 -3.99 -1.71
N VAL A 91 20.11 -3.29 -1.07
CA VAL A 91 18.74 -3.73 -0.79
C VAL A 91 17.79 -3.13 -1.81
N PHE A 92 16.88 -3.95 -2.33
CA PHE A 92 15.77 -3.53 -3.17
C PHE A 92 14.45 -3.89 -2.51
N TYR A 93 13.49 -2.98 -2.63
CA TYR A 93 12.13 -3.17 -2.16
C TYR A 93 11.21 -3.28 -3.37
N SER A 94 10.31 -4.27 -3.35
CA SER A 94 9.25 -4.42 -4.33
C SER A 94 7.91 -4.43 -3.61
N PHE A 95 6.98 -3.60 -4.07
CA PHE A 95 5.64 -3.53 -3.50
C PHE A 95 4.67 -4.37 -4.31
N ASN A 96 3.92 -5.25 -3.64
CA ASN A 96 2.97 -6.14 -4.27
C ASN A 96 1.65 -5.40 -4.51
N MET A 97 1.50 -4.83 -5.71
CA MET A 97 0.31 -4.08 -6.10
C MET A 97 -0.95 -4.97 -6.15
N ASP A 98 -0.83 -6.26 -6.45
CA ASP A 98 -1.98 -7.16 -6.51
C ASP A 98 -2.54 -7.43 -5.10
N LEU A 99 -1.66 -7.69 -4.12
CA LEU A 99 -2.08 -7.81 -2.73
C LEU A 99 -2.56 -6.49 -2.13
N TYR A 100 -1.98 -5.35 -2.55
CA TYR A 100 -2.49 -4.04 -2.17
C TYR A 100 -3.92 -3.80 -2.68
N ASN A 101 -4.19 -4.11 -3.95
CA ASN A 101 -5.54 -4.00 -4.51
C ASN A 101 -6.54 -4.92 -3.79
N ARG A 102 -6.13 -6.16 -3.50
CA ARG A 102 -6.95 -7.08 -2.70
C ARG A 102 -7.21 -6.58 -1.29
N LEU A 103 -6.24 -5.94 -0.65
CA LEU A 103 -6.47 -5.29 0.65
C LEU A 103 -7.50 -4.17 0.52
N VAL A 104 -7.40 -3.32 -0.51
CA VAL A 104 -8.39 -2.27 -0.77
C VAL A 104 -9.79 -2.86 -0.95
N GLU A 105 -9.93 -3.98 -1.67
CA GLU A 105 -11.21 -4.69 -1.81
C GLU A 105 -11.78 -5.15 -0.46
N ILE A 106 -10.95 -5.76 0.40
CA ILE A 106 -11.33 -6.16 1.76
C ILE A 106 -11.84 -4.95 2.55
N LEU A 107 -11.09 -3.85 2.51
CA LEU A 107 -11.40 -2.64 3.27
C LEU A 107 -12.65 -1.91 2.76
N SER A 108 -13.05 -2.16 1.51
CA SER A 108 -14.20 -1.49 0.87
C SER A 108 -15.50 -2.30 0.96
N VAL A 109 -15.48 -3.49 1.58
CA VAL A 109 -16.62 -4.43 1.53
C VAL A 109 -17.79 -4.03 2.43
N THR A 110 -17.55 -3.17 3.42
CA THR A 110 -18.55 -2.74 4.40
C THR A 110 -18.46 -1.23 4.63
N CYS A 111 -19.61 -0.60 4.87
CA CYS A 111 -19.68 0.78 5.36
C CYS A 111 -19.77 0.86 6.90
N ASP A 112 -19.89 -0.28 7.59
CA ASP A 112 -19.81 -0.37 9.04
C ASP A 112 -18.34 -0.29 9.48
N ILE A 113 -17.92 0.93 9.86
CA ILE A 113 -16.53 1.24 10.19
C ILE A 113 -16.07 0.54 11.47
N ASP A 114 -16.94 0.38 12.47
CA ASP A 114 -16.60 -0.32 13.71
C ASP A 114 -16.33 -1.79 13.45
N LYS A 115 -17.17 -2.42 12.61
CA LYS A 115 -16.97 -3.80 12.17
C LYS A 115 -15.68 -3.95 11.36
N LEU A 116 -15.36 -3.00 10.49
CA LEU A 116 -14.12 -2.99 9.71
C LEU A 116 -12.88 -2.88 10.61
N ILE A 117 -12.90 -1.97 11.58
CA ILE A 117 -11.81 -1.78 12.55
C ILE A 117 -11.61 -3.06 13.36
N ALA A 118 -12.68 -3.66 13.88
CA ALA A 118 -12.62 -4.91 14.64
C ALA A 118 -12.02 -6.05 13.81
N PHE A 119 -12.44 -6.18 12.54
CA PHE A 119 -11.90 -7.17 11.62
C PHE A 119 -10.39 -6.96 11.37
N CYS A 120 -9.98 -5.72 11.13
CA CYS A 120 -8.59 -5.36 10.89
C CYS A 120 -7.71 -5.66 12.10
N ASN A 121 -8.17 -5.30 13.30
CA ASN A 121 -7.46 -5.56 14.56
C ASN A 121 -7.26 -7.05 14.79
N ALA A 122 -8.34 -7.84 14.72
CA ALA A 122 -8.27 -9.27 14.96
C ALA A 122 -7.32 -9.98 13.98
N ASN A 123 -7.42 -9.68 12.68
CA ASN A 123 -6.70 -10.42 11.66
C ASN A 123 -5.26 -9.92 11.45
N PHE A 124 -5.07 -8.62 11.25
CA PHE A 124 -3.78 -8.08 10.83
C PHE A 124 -2.90 -7.62 11.99
N ILE A 125 -3.48 -7.32 13.15
CA ILE A 125 -2.74 -6.86 14.32
C ILE A 125 -2.50 -8.01 15.29
N GLU A 126 -3.57 -8.60 15.82
CA GLU A 126 -3.50 -9.61 16.87
C GLU A 126 -2.98 -10.94 16.32
N GLN A 127 -3.58 -11.43 15.23
CA GLN A 127 -3.19 -12.71 14.61
C GLN A 127 -2.01 -12.56 13.62
N SER A 128 -1.63 -11.33 13.26
CA SER A 128 -0.56 -11.05 12.29
C SER A 128 -0.69 -11.82 10.98
N ARG A 129 -1.94 -12.02 10.52
CA ARG A 129 -2.23 -12.75 9.28
C ARG A 129 -1.72 -11.98 8.06
N SER A 130 -1.30 -12.73 7.04
CA SER A 130 -1.06 -12.14 5.72
C SER A 130 -2.38 -11.79 5.05
N ILE A 131 -2.35 -10.80 4.14
CA ILE A 131 -3.53 -10.45 3.36
C ILE A 131 -4.05 -11.69 2.64
N GLU A 132 -3.18 -12.40 1.92
CA GLU A 132 -3.51 -13.61 1.15
C GLU A 132 -4.31 -14.66 1.96
N SER A 133 -4.01 -14.82 3.24
CA SER A 133 -4.68 -15.81 4.10
C SER A 133 -6.15 -15.52 4.41
N ILE A 134 -6.65 -14.30 4.15
CA ILE A 134 -8.07 -13.95 4.36
C ILE A 134 -8.92 -14.65 3.32
N THR A 135 -9.88 -15.46 3.71
CA THR A 135 -10.71 -16.23 2.78
C THR A 135 -11.83 -15.38 2.17
N GLY A 136 -12.35 -15.79 1.01
CA GLY A 136 -13.51 -15.14 0.41
C GLY A 136 -14.76 -15.18 1.31
N GLN A 137 -14.91 -16.24 2.12
CA GLN A 137 -16.00 -16.33 3.09
C GLN A 137 -15.89 -15.25 4.17
N GLU A 138 -14.69 -15.04 4.74
CA GLU A 138 -14.48 -13.99 5.73
C GLU A 138 -14.75 -12.58 5.17
N ILE A 139 -14.41 -12.34 3.91
CA ILE A 139 -14.73 -11.08 3.21
C ILE A 139 -16.24 -10.92 3.03
N ASN A 140 -16.94 -11.98 2.63
CA ASN A 140 -18.40 -11.97 2.51
C ASN A 140 -19.07 -11.71 3.86
N ASP A 141 -18.61 -12.37 4.92
CA ASP A 141 -19.13 -12.19 6.28
C ASP A 141 -18.89 -10.77 6.77
N LEU A 142 -17.74 -10.15 6.47
CA LEU A 142 -17.46 -8.75 6.75
C LEU A 142 -18.47 -7.81 6.05
N GLY A 143 -18.78 -8.08 4.78
CA GLY A 143 -19.73 -7.30 3.98
C GLY A 143 -21.21 -7.43 4.39
N THR A 144 -21.57 -8.41 5.24
CA THR A 144 -22.94 -8.51 5.74
C THR A 144 -23.23 -7.39 6.75
N CYS A 145 -23.94 -6.36 6.30
CA CYS A 145 -24.50 -5.36 7.20
C CYS A 145 -25.71 -5.98 7.91
N ASN A 146 -25.77 -5.97 9.24
CA ASN A 146 -26.97 -6.35 9.98
C ASN A 146 -28.10 -5.35 9.64
N GLY A 147 -28.91 -5.70 8.65
CA GLY A 147 -30.06 -4.91 8.21
C GLY A 147 -29.77 -3.91 7.08
N LYS A 148 -29.92 -4.40 5.84
CA LYS A 148 -30.26 -3.70 4.57
C LYS A 148 -29.17 -3.66 3.49
N LYS A 149 -29.55 -4.37 2.40
CA LYS A 149 -29.18 -4.31 0.97
C LYS A 149 -27.69 -4.20 0.62
N LYS A 150 -27.22 -5.29 -0.02
CA LYS A 150 -26.10 -5.32 -0.95
C LYS A 150 -26.03 -4.04 -1.78
N ILE A 151 -24.99 -3.24 -1.58
CA ILE A 151 -24.60 -2.25 -2.58
C ILE A 151 -23.98 -3.07 -3.71
N HIS A 152 -24.67 -3.18 -4.83
CA HIS A 152 -24.05 -3.67 -6.06
C HIS A 152 -22.88 -2.75 -6.42
N PRO A 153 -21.67 -3.25 -6.65
CA PRO A 153 -20.59 -2.46 -7.20
C PRO A 153 -20.90 -2.20 -8.66
N THR A 154 -21.62 -1.12 -8.95
CA THR A 154 -21.74 -0.60 -10.31
C THR A 154 -21.70 0.91 -10.22
N ALA A 155 -20.71 1.48 -10.92
CA ALA A 155 -20.36 2.90 -11.02
C ALA A 155 -19.52 3.49 -9.86
N LEU A 156 -18.23 3.12 -9.83
CA LEU A 156 -17.16 4.02 -9.37
C LEU A 156 -16.01 3.97 -10.39
N HIS A 157 -16.36 4.18 -11.66
CA HIS A 157 -15.43 4.64 -12.68
C HIS A 157 -15.74 6.11 -12.96
N SER A 158 -14.68 6.91 -13.07
CA SER A 158 -14.62 8.34 -13.44
C SER A 158 -14.60 9.31 -12.26
N PHE A 159 -13.43 9.50 -11.66
CA PHE A 159 -12.84 10.81 -11.38
C PHE A 159 -11.32 10.69 -11.42
#